data_AF-A0A7V9NES1-F1
#
_entry.id   AF-A0A7V9NES1-F1
#
_cell.length_a   1.000
_cell.length_b   1.000
_cell.length_c   1.000
_cell.angle_alpha   90.00
_cell.angle_beta   90.00
_cell.angle_gamma   90.00
#
_symmetry.space_group_name_H-M   'P 1'
#
loop_
_entity.id
_entity.type
_entity.pdbx_description
1 polymer ?
#
loop_
_entity_poly.entity_id
_entity_poly.type
_entity_poly.pdbx_seq_one_letter_code
_entity_poly.pdbx_strand_id
1 'polypeptide(L)'
;RKSSTYWLPPIAHVPLEPRAALAEWKGNEVTIRCGVQAPFLVRQEVAKALNVPEAQVRIVALDSGGAFGGKQRGECEVEAARLSRLAGAPVRVAWTREEEFTCSYTRPAGLLDVESGVDAAGRLTAMRFANYNSGAAGITPPYEVPNHWIGFYRAQADVRQGSYRSLAAVANAFARESHMDEWAADLQLDPVEFRLRHVTDARLREVIERTATRFGWGKTSAGRGRGVGLSCNLEKDARLALFVEVEVAGSDVRVVRMVATGDFGAALNPDNLRNQMTGALIQGIGGALWERVTFDGTSQQTRRLTDYRVPRFSDLPDMDVQLIDRRDVAPAGAGESPITLTAPAIASAIFAATGQRRRTLPL
;
A
#
# COMPACT_ATOMS: atom_id res chain seq x y z
N ARG A 1 -13.25 5.60 -26.21
CA ARG A 1 -13.02 4.45 -25.30
C ARG A 1 -11.52 4.32 -25.07
N LYS A 2 -11.09 3.99 -23.84
CA LYS A 2 -9.69 3.74 -23.47
C LYS A 2 -9.61 2.40 -22.75
N SER A 3 -8.57 1.62 -23.03
CA SER A 3 -8.24 0.37 -22.35
C SER A 3 -6.76 0.38 -21.98
N SER A 4 -6.42 -0.01 -20.75
CA SER A 4 -5.05 0.01 -20.23
C SER A 4 -4.85 -1.08 -19.18
N THR A 5 -3.68 -1.69 -19.23
CA THR A 5 -3.26 -2.75 -18.30
C THR A 5 -2.13 -2.24 -17.42
N TYR A 6 -2.23 -2.51 -16.12
CA TYR A 6 -1.27 -2.11 -15.10
C TYR A 6 -0.74 -3.34 -14.38
N TRP A 7 0.53 -3.30 -13.97
CA TRP A 7 1.17 -4.42 -13.29
C TRP A 7 1.97 -4.00 -12.05
N LEU A 8 1.89 -4.81 -11.00
CA LEU A 8 2.68 -4.64 -9.79
C LEU A 8 3.36 -5.97 -9.40
N PRO A 9 4.65 -5.93 -9.01
CA PRO A 9 5.39 -7.10 -8.55
C PRO A 9 5.00 -7.46 -7.11
N PRO A 10 5.35 -8.68 -6.67
CA PRO A 10 5.39 -8.97 -5.25
C PRO A 10 6.45 -8.11 -4.56
N ILE A 11 6.15 -7.67 -3.34
CA ILE A 11 7.07 -6.88 -2.50
C ILE A 11 7.05 -7.43 -1.06
N ALA A 12 8.14 -7.24 -0.34
CA ALA A 12 8.29 -7.70 1.04
C ALA A 12 7.98 -6.57 2.04
N HIS A 13 7.50 -6.92 3.24
CA HIS A 13 7.15 -5.95 4.30
C HIS A 13 8.35 -5.22 4.88
N VAL A 14 9.46 -5.95 5.01
CA VAL A 14 10.73 -5.48 5.58
C VAL A 14 10.56 -4.70 6.90
N PRO A 15 9.83 -5.23 7.91
CA PRO A 15 9.87 -4.63 9.25
C PRO A 15 11.31 -4.65 9.77
N LEU A 16 11.72 -3.61 10.51
CA LEU A 16 13.09 -3.52 11.01
C LEU A 16 13.42 -4.66 11.99
N GLU A 17 12.43 -5.05 12.80
CA GLU A 17 12.47 -6.25 13.63
C GLU A 17 12.07 -7.48 12.80
N PRO A 18 12.98 -8.43 12.50
CA PRO A 18 12.61 -9.73 11.93
C PRO A 18 11.65 -10.49 12.85
N ARG A 19 10.98 -11.53 12.35
CA ARG A 19 10.14 -12.37 13.20
C ARG A 19 10.96 -13.11 14.26
N ALA A 20 10.44 -13.11 15.49
CA ALA A 20 10.98 -13.87 16.60
C ALA A 20 9.86 -14.28 17.55
N ALA A 21 9.98 -15.47 18.12
CA ALA A 21 9.05 -16.02 19.10
C ALA A 21 9.82 -16.78 20.19
N LEU A 22 9.45 -16.52 21.45
CA LEU A 22 9.87 -17.32 22.60
C LEU A 22 8.70 -18.18 23.05
N ALA A 23 8.81 -19.49 22.86
CA ALA A 23 7.82 -20.45 23.29
C ALA A 23 8.27 -21.20 24.55
N GLU A 24 7.32 -21.45 25.43
CA GLU A 24 7.50 -22.20 26.67
C GLU A 24 6.37 -23.22 26.79
N TRP A 25 6.68 -24.49 26.52
CA TRP A 25 5.76 -25.61 26.67
C TRP A 25 5.86 -26.21 28.08
N LYS A 26 4.73 -26.28 28.81
CA LYS A 26 4.65 -26.84 30.16
C LYS A 26 3.43 -27.74 30.29
N GLY A 27 3.65 -29.02 30.61
CA GLY A 27 2.57 -30.02 30.65
C GLY A 27 1.85 -30.09 29.30
N ASN A 28 0.58 -29.68 29.29
CA ASN A 28 -0.26 -29.66 28.09
C ASN A 28 -0.49 -28.25 27.51
N GLU A 29 0.21 -27.22 28.02
CA GLU A 29 0.00 -25.83 27.61
C GLU A 29 1.26 -25.23 27.00
N VAL A 30 1.08 -24.25 26.11
CA VAL A 30 2.17 -23.45 25.54
C VAL A 30 1.89 -21.97 25.67
N THR A 31 2.88 -21.23 26.19
CA THR A 31 2.89 -19.77 26.16
C THR A 31 3.93 -19.29 25.15
N ILE A 32 3.52 -18.43 24.22
CA ILE A 32 4.38 -17.84 23.19
C ILE A 32 4.40 -16.33 23.36
N ARG A 33 5.60 -15.75 23.45
CA ARG A 33 5.83 -14.30 23.51
C ARG A 33 6.45 -13.84 22.19
N CYS A 34 5.78 -12.95 21.47
CA CYS A 34 6.24 -12.47 20.16
C CYS A 34 5.67 -11.09 19.81
N GLY A 35 6.33 -10.39 18.87
CA GLY A 35 5.76 -9.21 18.22
C GLY A 35 4.75 -9.63 17.15
N VAL A 36 3.47 -9.33 17.37
CA VAL A 36 2.36 -9.89 16.57
C VAL A 36 1.23 -8.86 16.37
N GLN A 37 0.63 -8.83 15.17
CA GLN A 37 -0.51 -7.94 14.87
C GLN A 37 -1.87 -8.58 15.17
N ALA A 38 -1.96 -9.91 15.03
CA ALA A 38 -3.22 -10.65 15.17
C ALA A 38 -3.05 -11.85 16.12
N PRO A 39 -2.91 -11.60 17.45
CA PRO A 39 -2.60 -12.66 18.41
C PRO A 39 -3.63 -13.79 18.44
N PHE A 40 -4.91 -13.48 18.20
CA PHE A 40 -5.98 -14.49 18.16
C PHE A 40 -5.91 -15.39 16.92
N LEU A 41 -5.60 -14.84 15.75
CA LEU A 41 -5.40 -15.64 14.54
C LEU A 41 -4.18 -16.55 14.69
N VAL A 42 -3.09 -16.00 15.21
CA VAL A 42 -1.86 -16.77 15.48
C VAL A 42 -2.13 -17.87 16.51
N ARG A 43 -2.91 -17.59 17.56
CA ARG A 43 -3.33 -18.62 18.55
C ARG A 43 -4.06 -19.79 17.87
N GLN A 44 -5.02 -19.50 16.99
CA GLN A 44 -5.75 -20.51 16.24
C GLN A 44 -4.83 -21.34 15.33
N GLU A 45 -3.91 -20.69 14.63
CA GLU A 45 -2.99 -21.36 13.71
C GLU A 45 -1.97 -22.23 14.44
N VAL A 46 -1.45 -21.77 15.58
CA VAL A 46 -0.58 -22.55 16.46
C VAL A 46 -1.32 -23.77 17.01
N ALA A 47 -2.54 -23.60 17.54
CA ALA A 47 -3.35 -24.70 18.06
C ALA A 47 -3.60 -25.77 16.99
N LYS A 48 -3.99 -25.34 15.78
CA LYS A 48 -4.19 -26.21 14.62
C LYS A 48 -2.90 -26.93 14.24
N ALA A 49 -1.77 -26.23 14.15
CA ALA A 49 -0.48 -26.79 13.72
C ALA A 49 0.12 -27.79 14.72
N LEU A 50 -0.29 -27.74 15.99
CA LEU A 50 0.14 -28.61 17.08
C LEU A 50 -0.88 -29.69 17.43
N ASN A 51 -2.07 -29.64 16.81
CA ASN A 51 -3.21 -30.51 17.07
C ASN A 51 -3.61 -30.52 18.56
N VAL A 52 -3.79 -29.33 19.14
CA VAL A 52 -4.23 -29.13 20.53
C VAL A 52 -5.45 -28.20 20.59
N PRO A 53 -6.28 -28.27 21.65
CA PRO A 53 -7.32 -27.28 21.89
C PRO A 53 -6.76 -25.85 21.95
N GLU A 54 -7.47 -24.88 21.38
CA GLU A 54 -7.05 -23.46 21.40
C GLU A 54 -6.84 -22.91 22.82
N ALA A 55 -7.60 -23.42 23.79
CA ALA A 55 -7.46 -23.07 25.20
C ALA A 55 -6.09 -23.42 25.81
N GLN A 56 -5.35 -24.35 25.20
CA GLN A 56 -4.00 -24.74 25.63
C GLN A 56 -2.89 -23.83 25.06
N VAL A 57 -3.25 -22.86 24.21
CA VAL A 57 -2.30 -21.94 23.57
C VAL A 57 -2.52 -20.53 24.09
N ARG A 58 -1.47 -19.93 24.65
CA ARG A 58 -1.45 -18.52 25.06
C ARG A 58 -0.47 -17.73 24.22
N ILE A 59 -0.97 -16.72 23.51
CA ILE A 59 -0.13 -15.71 22.83
C ILE A 59 -0.04 -14.47 23.72
N VAL A 60 1.18 -14.06 24.02
CA VAL A 60 1.50 -12.81 24.71
C VAL A 60 2.11 -11.86 23.68
N ALA A 61 1.32 -10.90 23.23
CA ALA A 61 1.78 -9.87 22.31
C ALA A 61 2.74 -8.92 23.03
N LEU A 62 3.94 -8.76 22.47
CA LEU A 62 4.92 -7.78 22.89
C LEU A 62 4.90 -6.58 21.94
N ASP A 63 5.56 -5.50 22.33
CA ASP A 63 5.86 -4.39 21.41
C ASP A 63 6.58 -4.93 20.18
N SER A 64 6.21 -4.42 19.00
CA SER A 64 6.76 -4.89 17.73
C SER A 64 7.47 -3.76 16.99
N GLY A 65 8.63 -4.07 16.41
CA GLY A 65 9.42 -3.19 15.55
C GLY A 65 8.88 -3.07 14.12
N GLY A 66 7.56 -3.03 13.98
CA GLY A 66 6.85 -2.97 12.71
C GLY A 66 6.40 -4.33 12.19
N ALA A 67 5.41 -4.31 11.29
CA ALA A 67 4.86 -5.53 10.71
C ALA A 67 4.22 -5.30 9.33
N PHE A 68 3.47 -4.20 9.17
CA PHE A 68 2.90 -3.75 7.89
C PHE A 68 2.01 -4.78 7.17
N GLY A 69 1.38 -5.68 7.94
CA GLY A 69 0.56 -6.78 7.43
C GLY A 69 1.29 -8.12 7.44
N GLY A 70 2.61 -8.16 7.66
CA GLY A 70 3.41 -9.39 7.65
C GLY A 70 3.26 -10.25 8.90
N LYS A 71 3.08 -9.66 10.10
CA LYS A 71 3.06 -10.42 11.37
C LYS A 71 1.64 -10.78 11.81
N GLN A 72 0.81 -11.29 10.90
CA GLN A 72 -0.59 -11.66 11.15
C GLN A 72 -0.84 -13.18 11.24
N ARG A 73 0.15 -13.99 10.86
CA ARG A 73 0.05 -15.45 10.71
C ARG A 73 1.03 -16.15 11.62
N GLY A 74 0.70 -17.37 12.05
CA GLY A 74 1.59 -18.23 12.82
C GLY A 74 2.70 -18.79 11.92
N GLU A 75 3.93 -18.38 12.17
CA GLU A 75 5.10 -18.78 11.40
C GLU A 75 6.21 -19.24 12.36
N CYS A 76 7.14 -18.35 12.73
CA CYS A 76 8.17 -18.64 13.74
C CYS A 76 7.57 -19.04 15.10
N GLU A 77 6.33 -18.65 15.39
CA GLU A 77 5.58 -19.03 16.58
C GLU A 77 5.30 -20.54 16.59
N VAL A 78 4.93 -21.10 15.44
CA VAL A 78 4.66 -22.54 15.29
C VAL A 78 5.98 -23.32 15.43
N GLU A 79 7.06 -22.82 14.81
CA GLU A 79 8.40 -23.40 14.92
C GLU A 79 8.87 -23.44 16.37
N ALA A 80 8.81 -22.30 17.08
CA ALA A 80 9.21 -22.19 18.48
C ALA A 80 8.39 -23.13 19.37
N ALA A 81 7.08 -23.21 19.17
CA ALA A 81 6.21 -24.08 19.95
C ALA A 81 6.55 -25.57 19.76
N ARG A 82 6.79 -26.01 18.52
CA ARG A 82 7.22 -27.39 18.21
C ARG A 82 8.55 -27.71 18.87
N LEU A 83 9.52 -26.81 18.74
CA LEU A 83 10.85 -27.00 19.31
C LEU A 83 10.82 -27.01 20.83
N SER A 84 10.06 -26.12 21.47
CA SER A 84 9.92 -26.10 22.92
C SER A 84 9.30 -27.40 23.46
N ARG A 85 8.28 -27.95 22.78
CA ARG A 85 7.68 -29.23 23.14
C ARG A 85 8.67 -30.39 23.03
N LEU A 86 9.46 -30.43 21.96
CA LEU A 86 10.45 -31.50 21.74
C LEU A 86 11.64 -31.41 22.70
N ALA A 87 12.12 -30.18 22.97
CA ALA A 87 13.26 -29.96 23.84
C ALA A 87 12.92 -30.09 25.33
N GLY A 88 11.64 -29.98 25.71
CA GLY A 88 11.23 -29.93 27.12
C GLY A 88 11.72 -28.67 27.85
N ALA A 89 12.04 -27.61 27.11
CA ALA A 89 12.61 -26.37 27.62
C ALA A 89 12.07 -25.15 26.85
N PRO A 90 12.16 -23.93 27.41
CA PRO A 90 11.86 -22.71 26.65
C PRO A 90 12.76 -22.59 25.42
N VAL A 91 12.19 -22.30 24.25
CA VAL A 91 12.92 -22.14 22.99
C VAL A 91 12.60 -20.80 22.35
N ARG A 92 13.65 -20.07 21.99
CA ARG A 92 13.55 -18.86 21.16
C ARG A 92 13.91 -19.20 19.72
N VAL A 93 12.99 -18.95 18.81
CA VAL A 93 13.25 -18.91 17.36
C VAL A 93 13.30 -17.44 16.94
N ALA A 94 14.35 -17.06 16.23
CA ALA A 94 14.48 -15.73 15.65
C ALA A 94 15.00 -15.89 14.23
N TRP A 95 14.21 -15.45 13.25
CA TRP A 95 14.61 -15.49 11.86
C TRP A 95 15.70 -14.46 11.60
N THR A 96 16.68 -14.88 10.81
CA THR A 96 17.60 -13.96 10.14
C THR A 96 16.84 -13.07 9.16
N ARG A 97 17.46 -11.97 8.72
CA ARG A 97 16.87 -11.15 7.65
C ARG A 97 16.66 -11.96 6.37
N GLU A 98 17.53 -12.92 6.09
CA GLU A 98 17.41 -13.78 4.91
C GLU A 98 16.19 -14.69 5.00
N GLU A 99 15.99 -15.36 6.14
CA GLU A 99 14.78 -16.17 6.40
C GLU A 99 13.51 -15.30 6.39
N GLU A 100 13.57 -14.08 6.90
CA GLU A 100 12.45 -13.13 6.81
C GLU A 100 12.05 -12.86 5.34
N PHE A 101 12.99 -12.78 4.40
CA PHE A 101 12.69 -12.62 2.98
C PHE A 101 12.16 -13.91 2.33
N THR A 102 12.72 -15.07 2.68
CA THR A 102 12.44 -16.32 1.95
C THR A 102 11.33 -17.16 2.56
N CYS A 103 11.09 -17.03 3.87
CA CYS A 103 10.10 -17.83 4.59
C CYS A 103 8.78 -17.09 4.77
N SER A 104 8.79 -15.75 4.88
CA SER A 104 7.55 -14.96 5.00
C SER A 104 6.78 -14.89 3.68
N TYR A 105 5.53 -14.45 3.74
CA TYR A 105 4.74 -14.17 2.55
C TYR A 105 4.97 -12.74 2.04
N THR A 106 4.78 -12.52 0.74
CA THR A 106 4.88 -11.20 0.13
C THR A 106 3.50 -10.55 -0.05
N ARG A 107 3.48 -9.24 -0.35
CA ARG A 107 2.34 -8.66 -1.06
C ARG A 107 2.11 -9.47 -2.35
N PRO A 108 0.87 -9.81 -2.72
CA PRO A 108 0.56 -10.39 -4.02
C PRO A 108 1.07 -9.52 -5.18
N ALA A 109 1.50 -10.17 -6.25
CA ALA A 109 1.58 -9.51 -7.56
C ALA A 109 0.16 -9.20 -8.08
N GLY A 110 0.03 -8.20 -8.94
CA GLY A 110 -1.26 -7.82 -9.51
C GLY A 110 -1.16 -7.45 -10.99
N LEU A 111 -2.13 -7.91 -11.77
CA LEU A 111 -2.43 -7.40 -13.10
C LEU A 111 -3.81 -6.75 -13.05
N LEU A 112 -3.96 -5.53 -13.55
CA LEU A 112 -5.19 -4.77 -13.46
C LEU A 112 -5.54 -4.24 -14.85
N ASP A 113 -6.71 -4.62 -15.34
CA ASP A 113 -7.24 -4.13 -16.61
C ASP A 113 -8.33 -3.11 -16.34
N VAL A 114 -8.16 -1.91 -16.89
CA VAL A 114 -9.11 -0.80 -16.78
C VAL A 114 -9.55 -0.39 -18.16
N GLU A 115 -10.86 -0.48 -18.41
CA GLU A 115 -11.49 0.04 -19.61
C GLU A 115 -12.55 1.07 -19.25
N SER A 116 -12.71 2.10 -20.08
CA SER A 116 -13.76 3.10 -19.87
C SER A 116 -14.10 3.88 -21.12
N GLY A 117 -15.25 4.54 -21.06
CA GLY A 117 -15.72 5.52 -22.04
C GLY A 117 -15.96 6.87 -21.38
N VAL A 118 -15.77 7.93 -22.15
CA VAL A 118 -16.20 9.29 -21.82
C VAL A 118 -17.13 9.80 -22.93
N ASP A 119 -18.07 10.67 -22.58
CA ASP A 119 -18.89 11.38 -23.57
C ASP A 119 -18.17 12.62 -24.14
N ALA A 120 -18.86 13.37 -25.00
CA ALA A 120 -18.32 14.59 -25.60
C ALA A 120 -18.06 15.73 -24.59
N ALA A 121 -18.66 15.68 -23.40
CA ALA A 121 -18.42 16.63 -22.30
C ALA A 121 -17.25 16.18 -21.39
N GLY A 122 -16.62 15.04 -21.70
CA GLY A 122 -15.56 14.45 -20.89
C GLY A 122 -16.07 13.81 -19.60
N ARG A 123 -17.34 13.42 -19.53
CA ARG A 123 -17.92 12.67 -18.40
C ARG A 123 -17.76 11.18 -18.62
N LEU A 124 -17.32 10.44 -17.60
CA LEU A 124 -17.28 8.98 -17.63
C LEU A 124 -18.68 8.41 -17.84
N THR A 125 -18.84 7.57 -18.85
CA THR A 125 -20.10 6.91 -19.18
C THR A 125 -20.11 5.46 -18.75
N ALA A 126 -18.96 4.79 -18.82
CA ALA A 126 -18.80 3.41 -18.38
C ALA A 126 -17.37 3.10 -17.91
N MET A 127 -17.23 2.15 -16.98
CA MET A 127 -15.93 1.60 -16.55
C MET A 127 -16.00 0.08 -16.33
N ARG A 128 -15.04 -0.66 -16.86
CA ARG A 128 -14.77 -2.07 -16.52
C ARG A 128 -13.43 -2.12 -15.80
N PHE A 129 -13.41 -2.65 -14.59
CA PHE A 129 -12.20 -2.77 -13.78
C PHE A 129 -12.02 -4.24 -13.35
N ALA A 130 -10.98 -4.90 -13.84
CA ALA A 130 -10.65 -6.28 -13.49
C ALA A 130 -9.32 -6.32 -12.73
N ASN A 131 -9.32 -6.88 -11.52
CA ASN A 131 -8.11 -7.18 -10.77
C ASN A 131 -7.81 -8.67 -10.82
N TYR A 132 -6.61 -9.03 -11.28
CA TYR A 132 -6.11 -10.39 -11.25
C TYR A 132 -5.07 -10.52 -10.13
N ASN A 133 -5.29 -11.50 -9.26
CA ASN A 133 -4.48 -11.94 -8.11
C ASN A 133 -4.44 -11.02 -6.89
N SER A 134 -4.19 -9.71 -7.04
CA SER A 134 -3.79 -8.88 -5.89
C SER A 134 -4.87 -8.61 -4.85
N GLY A 135 -6.15 -8.61 -5.24
CA GLY A 135 -7.30 -8.56 -4.33
C GLY A 135 -8.32 -7.47 -4.66
N ALA A 136 -9.44 -7.48 -3.93
CA ALA A 136 -10.57 -6.57 -4.16
C ALA A 136 -10.59 -5.34 -3.23
N ALA A 137 -9.68 -5.22 -2.26
CA ALA A 137 -9.66 -4.06 -1.36
C ALA A 137 -9.46 -2.76 -2.16
N GLY A 138 -10.29 -1.73 -1.94
CA GLY A 138 -10.21 -0.43 -2.64
C GLY A 138 -10.47 -0.49 -4.15
N ILE A 139 -11.12 -1.54 -4.66
CA ILE A 139 -11.37 -1.72 -6.10
C ILE A 139 -12.46 -0.79 -6.64
N THR A 140 -13.42 -0.40 -5.79
CA THR A 140 -14.50 0.53 -6.16
C THR A 140 -13.93 1.94 -6.36
N PRO A 141 -14.17 2.59 -7.50
CA PRO A 141 -13.67 3.95 -7.73
C PRO A 141 -14.43 4.98 -6.87
N PRO A 142 -13.77 6.07 -6.42
CA PRO A 142 -14.44 7.19 -5.75
C PRO A 142 -15.13 8.15 -6.75
N TYR A 143 -15.36 7.68 -7.97
CA TYR A 143 -15.85 8.48 -9.09
C TYR A 143 -17.27 8.07 -9.48
N GLU A 144 -18.08 9.05 -9.85
CA GLU A 144 -19.38 8.85 -10.46
C GLU A 144 -19.21 8.23 -11.86
N VAL A 145 -19.54 6.95 -11.97
CA VAL A 145 -19.55 6.21 -13.23
C VAL A 145 -20.90 5.51 -13.36
N PRO A 146 -21.80 6.00 -14.23
CA PRO A 146 -23.17 5.49 -14.33
C PRO A 146 -23.27 3.99 -14.61
N ASN A 147 -22.34 3.46 -15.42
CA ASN A 147 -22.29 2.04 -15.77
C ASN A 147 -20.93 1.48 -15.36
N HIS A 148 -20.88 0.57 -14.39
CA HIS A 148 -19.61 -0.04 -14.02
C HIS A 148 -19.70 -1.55 -13.84
N TRP A 149 -18.61 -2.22 -14.18
CA TRP A 149 -18.38 -3.62 -13.88
C TRP A 149 -17.05 -3.75 -13.14
N ILE A 150 -17.07 -4.47 -12.02
CA ILE A 150 -15.92 -4.69 -11.16
C ILE A 150 -15.76 -6.19 -10.98
N GLY A 151 -14.56 -6.70 -11.24
CA GLY A 151 -14.24 -8.11 -11.05
C GLY A 151 -12.90 -8.30 -10.34
N PHE A 152 -12.87 -9.26 -9.43
CA PHE A 152 -11.63 -9.78 -8.84
C PHE A 152 -11.50 -11.26 -9.17
N TYR A 153 -10.33 -11.64 -9.67
CA TYR A 153 -9.99 -13.01 -10.02
C TYR A 153 -8.74 -13.42 -9.25
N ARG A 154 -8.88 -14.34 -8.32
CA ARG A 154 -7.72 -14.91 -7.62
C ARG A 154 -6.95 -15.82 -8.57
N ALA A 155 -5.65 -15.58 -8.72
CA ALA A 155 -4.77 -16.51 -9.42
C ALA A 155 -4.19 -17.52 -8.44
N GLN A 156 -3.85 -18.71 -8.94
CA GLN A 156 -2.97 -19.63 -8.23
C GLN A 156 -1.55 -19.07 -8.35
N ALA A 157 -0.90 -18.85 -7.20
CA ALA A 157 0.47 -18.37 -7.13
C ALA A 157 1.34 -19.46 -6.49
N ASP A 158 2.51 -19.70 -7.07
CA ASP A 158 3.49 -20.66 -6.55
C ASP A 158 4.25 -20.12 -5.32
N VAL A 159 4.05 -18.84 -5.00
CA VAL A 159 4.67 -18.16 -3.86
C VAL A 159 3.64 -17.82 -2.79
N ARG A 160 4.06 -17.88 -1.52
CA ARG A 160 3.21 -17.47 -0.39
C ARG A 160 2.94 -15.97 -0.49
N GLN A 161 1.66 -15.61 -0.47
CA GLN A 161 1.22 -14.22 -0.55
C GLN A 161 0.18 -13.91 0.53
N GLY A 162 0.16 -12.66 1.01
CA GLY A 162 -0.73 -12.24 2.09
C GLY A 162 -0.81 -10.73 2.26
N SER A 163 -1.34 -10.30 3.41
CA SER A 163 -1.60 -8.89 3.69
C SER A 163 -0.34 -8.04 3.60
N TYR A 164 -0.39 -6.93 2.88
CA TYR A 164 0.55 -5.82 2.98
C TYR A 164 -0.24 -4.57 3.36
N ARG A 165 0.42 -3.47 3.75
CA ARG A 165 -0.25 -2.23 4.11
C ARG A 165 -1.25 -1.79 3.03
N SER A 166 -2.51 -1.63 3.41
CA SER A 166 -3.65 -1.32 2.53
C SER A 166 -4.07 -2.42 1.55
N LEU A 167 -3.63 -3.66 1.77
CA LEU A 167 -4.01 -4.85 0.97
C LEU A 167 -3.85 -4.56 -0.53
N ALA A 168 -4.88 -4.85 -1.33
CA ALA A 168 -4.94 -4.60 -2.77
C ALA A 168 -5.22 -3.13 -3.15
N ALA A 169 -5.59 -2.28 -2.19
CA ALA A 169 -6.01 -0.90 -2.49
C ALA A 169 -4.87 -0.07 -3.12
N VAL A 170 -3.61 -0.39 -2.81
CA VAL A 170 -2.45 0.22 -3.49
C VAL A 170 -2.45 -0.10 -4.98
N ALA A 171 -2.65 -1.36 -5.34
CA ALA A 171 -2.70 -1.80 -6.73
C ALA A 171 -3.89 -1.19 -7.46
N ASN A 172 -5.08 -1.25 -6.84
CA ASN A 172 -6.31 -0.73 -7.40
C ASN A 172 -6.27 0.79 -7.57
N ALA A 173 -5.72 1.54 -6.60
CA ALA A 173 -5.53 2.97 -6.71
C ALA A 173 -4.49 3.33 -7.78
N PHE A 174 -3.37 2.60 -7.87
CA PHE A 174 -2.37 2.85 -8.92
C PHE A 174 -2.98 2.75 -10.32
N ALA A 175 -3.69 1.67 -10.63
CA ALA A 175 -4.33 1.48 -11.93
C ALA A 175 -5.40 2.53 -12.18
N ARG A 176 -6.31 2.74 -11.22
CA ARG A 176 -7.43 3.69 -11.37
C ARG A 176 -6.94 5.13 -11.56
N GLU A 177 -6.08 5.61 -10.69
CA GLU A 177 -5.65 7.01 -10.70
C GLU A 177 -4.73 7.32 -11.89
N SER A 178 -3.89 6.36 -12.31
CA SER A 178 -3.12 6.49 -13.56
C SER A 178 -4.06 6.55 -14.76
N HIS A 179 -5.11 5.73 -14.78
CA HIS A 179 -6.11 5.71 -15.86
C HIS A 179 -6.91 7.02 -15.95
N MET A 180 -7.24 7.63 -14.80
CA MET A 180 -7.88 8.95 -14.75
C MET A 180 -6.95 10.04 -15.28
N ASP A 181 -5.67 9.98 -14.94
CA ASP A 181 -4.67 10.92 -15.45
C ASP A 181 -4.46 10.79 -16.96
N GLU A 182 -4.53 9.56 -17.49
CA GLU A 182 -4.52 9.28 -18.92
C GLU A 182 -5.71 9.90 -19.65
N TRP A 183 -6.92 9.86 -19.07
CA TRP A 183 -8.08 10.52 -19.65
C TRP A 183 -7.96 12.04 -19.64
N ALA A 184 -7.50 12.61 -18.53
CA ALA A 184 -7.29 14.06 -18.44
C ALA A 184 -6.34 14.55 -19.54
N ALA A 185 -5.23 13.82 -19.76
CA ALA A 185 -4.28 14.16 -20.81
C ALA A 185 -4.85 14.03 -22.24
N ASP A 186 -5.54 12.92 -22.56
CA ASP A 186 -6.15 12.71 -23.88
C ASP A 186 -7.19 13.79 -24.22
N LEU A 187 -7.95 14.23 -23.21
CA LEU A 187 -8.96 15.28 -23.34
C LEU A 187 -8.39 16.70 -23.22
N GLN A 188 -7.08 16.83 -22.95
CA GLN A 188 -6.42 18.11 -22.70
C GLN A 188 -7.09 18.92 -21.57
N LEU A 189 -7.56 18.21 -20.55
CA LEU A 189 -8.17 18.79 -19.35
C LEU A 189 -7.16 18.81 -18.21
N ASP A 190 -7.32 19.79 -17.32
CA ASP A 190 -6.59 19.80 -16.06
C ASP A 190 -6.95 18.55 -15.23
N PRO A 191 -5.97 17.79 -14.71
CA PRO A 191 -6.22 16.52 -14.01
C PRO A 191 -6.87 16.69 -12.63
N VAL A 192 -6.81 17.87 -12.01
CA VAL A 192 -7.56 18.18 -10.78
C VAL A 192 -9.02 18.41 -11.13
N GLU A 193 -9.29 19.28 -12.10
CA GLU A 193 -10.64 19.55 -12.60
C GLU A 193 -11.30 18.27 -13.13
N PHE A 194 -10.58 17.42 -13.85
CA PHE A 194 -11.11 16.16 -14.34
C PHE A 194 -11.59 15.25 -13.18
N ARG A 195 -10.85 15.19 -12.07
CA ARG A 195 -11.27 14.43 -10.89
C ARG A 195 -12.45 15.08 -10.18
N LEU A 196 -12.39 16.40 -9.95
CA LEU A 196 -13.50 17.15 -9.33
C LEU A 196 -14.78 17.02 -10.15
N ARG A 197 -14.70 16.91 -11.47
CA ARG A 197 -15.88 16.65 -12.30
C ARG A 197 -16.55 15.32 -11.97
N HIS A 198 -15.81 14.32 -11.51
CA HIS A 198 -16.31 12.97 -11.26
C HIS A 198 -16.48 12.62 -9.78
N VAL A 199 -16.06 13.47 -8.84
CA VAL A 199 -16.23 13.20 -7.40
C VAL A 199 -17.47 13.90 -6.86
N THR A 200 -18.40 13.11 -6.30
CA THR A 200 -19.62 13.61 -5.63
C THR A 200 -19.44 13.76 -4.11
N ASP A 201 -18.48 13.06 -3.49
CA ASP A 201 -18.20 13.17 -2.07
C ASP A 201 -17.59 14.55 -1.73
N ALA A 202 -18.36 15.39 -1.03
CA ALA A 202 -17.98 16.77 -0.73
C ALA A 202 -16.68 16.86 0.09
N ARG A 203 -16.41 15.90 0.98
CA ARG A 203 -15.19 15.88 1.80
C ARG A 203 -13.97 15.56 0.95
N LEU A 204 -14.08 14.64 -0.02
CA LEU A 204 -13.02 14.32 -0.95
C LEU A 204 -12.72 15.49 -1.88
N ARG A 205 -13.76 16.18 -2.37
CA ARG A 205 -13.57 17.43 -3.15
C ARG A 205 -12.79 18.46 -2.37
N GLU A 206 -13.20 18.72 -1.13
CA GLU A 206 -12.53 19.67 -0.24
C GLU A 206 -11.07 19.28 0.02
N VAL A 207 -10.79 18.00 0.24
CA VAL A 207 -9.42 17.48 0.41
C VAL A 207 -8.58 17.73 -0.85
N ILE A 208 -9.12 17.48 -2.05
CA ILE A 208 -8.44 17.74 -3.33
C ILE A 208 -8.13 19.24 -3.48
N GLU A 209 -9.14 20.10 -3.29
CA GLU A 209 -9.02 21.55 -3.48
C GLU A 209 -8.05 22.20 -2.49
N ARG A 210 -8.11 21.83 -1.20
CA ARG A 210 -7.18 22.31 -0.17
C ARG A 210 -5.74 21.88 -0.49
N THR A 211 -5.55 20.63 -0.91
CA THR A 211 -4.22 20.12 -1.25
C THR A 211 -3.65 20.80 -2.50
N ALA A 212 -4.47 20.98 -3.55
CA ALA A 212 -4.07 21.68 -4.76
C ALA A 212 -3.64 23.13 -4.48
N THR A 213 -4.44 23.85 -3.69
CA THR A 213 -4.15 25.23 -3.27
C THR A 213 -2.82 25.30 -2.51
N ARG A 214 -2.65 24.40 -1.53
CA ARG A 214 -1.44 24.37 -0.69
C ARG A 214 -0.19 23.93 -1.44
N PHE A 215 -0.33 23.01 -2.38
CA PHE A 215 0.75 22.61 -3.27
C PHE A 215 1.18 23.75 -4.20
N GLY A 216 0.27 24.69 -4.52
CA GLY A 216 0.49 25.72 -5.53
C GLY A 216 0.24 25.19 -6.95
N TRP A 217 -0.78 24.34 -7.11
CA TRP A 217 -1.18 23.80 -8.42
C TRP A 217 -1.45 24.93 -9.42
N GLY A 218 -1.03 24.75 -10.67
CA GLY A 218 -1.09 25.78 -11.72
C GLY A 218 -0.04 26.90 -11.63
N LYS A 219 0.64 27.06 -10.49
CA LYS A 219 1.75 28.03 -10.31
C LYS A 219 3.13 27.37 -10.27
N THR A 220 3.17 26.07 -9.95
CA THR A 220 4.41 25.29 -9.91
C THR A 220 4.85 24.99 -11.35
N SER A 221 6.06 25.38 -11.72
CA SER A 221 6.57 25.20 -13.08
C SER A 221 6.99 23.75 -13.32
N ALA A 222 6.27 23.06 -14.21
CA ALA A 222 6.79 21.88 -14.90
C ALA A 222 7.83 22.34 -15.94
N GLY A 223 9.00 21.73 -15.93
CA GLY A 223 10.14 22.11 -16.77
C GLY A 223 10.75 20.87 -17.45
N ARG A 224 11.80 21.05 -18.26
CA ARG A 224 12.44 19.92 -18.95
C ARG A 224 13.07 18.97 -17.92
N GLY A 225 12.42 17.82 -17.70
CA GLY A 225 12.79 16.85 -16.66
C GLY A 225 12.16 17.10 -15.29
N ARG A 226 11.23 18.06 -15.14
CA ARG A 226 10.46 18.28 -13.91
C ARG A 226 8.97 18.16 -14.19
N GLY A 227 8.26 17.43 -13.34
CA GLY A 227 6.83 17.23 -13.48
C GLY A 227 6.11 17.26 -12.14
N VAL A 228 4.85 17.68 -12.20
CA VAL A 228 3.95 17.65 -11.06
C VAL A 228 2.80 16.72 -11.36
N GLY A 229 2.32 16.01 -10.34
CA GLY A 229 1.25 15.02 -10.50
C GLY A 229 0.43 14.92 -9.23
N LEU A 230 -0.72 14.26 -9.36
CA LEU A 230 -1.61 14.06 -8.22
C LEU A 230 -2.28 12.70 -8.22
N SER A 231 -2.78 12.35 -7.05
CA SER A 231 -3.74 11.27 -6.87
C SER A 231 -4.69 11.61 -5.75
N CYS A 232 -5.89 11.02 -5.80
CA CYS A 232 -6.82 11.05 -4.68
C CYS A 232 -7.43 9.68 -4.46
N ASN A 233 -7.94 9.45 -3.25
CA ASN A 233 -8.59 8.19 -2.93
C ASN A 233 -9.61 8.32 -1.79
N LEU A 234 -10.58 7.41 -1.80
CA LEU A 234 -11.44 7.10 -0.67
C LEU A 234 -11.13 5.66 -0.26
N GLU A 235 -10.58 5.46 0.94
CA GLU A 235 -10.17 4.14 1.42
C GLU A 235 -10.39 4.05 2.94
N LYS A 236 -11.10 3.01 3.39
CA LYS A 236 -11.46 2.79 4.82
C LYS A 236 -12.10 4.03 5.46
N ASP A 237 -13.02 4.64 4.73
CA ASP A 237 -13.71 5.90 5.07
C ASP A 237 -12.82 7.15 5.19
N ALA A 238 -11.52 7.06 4.91
CA ALA A 238 -10.66 8.22 4.78
C ALA A 238 -10.78 8.86 3.39
N ARG A 239 -10.71 10.20 3.33
CA ARG A 239 -10.60 10.96 2.08
C ARG A 239 -9.21 11.57 1.99
N LEU A 240 -8.55 11.38 0.85
CA LEU A 240 -7.13 11.62 0.73
C LEU A 240 -6.79 12.25 -0.61
N ALA A 241 -5.85 13.19 -0.62
CA ALA A 241 -5.21 13.69 -1.82
C ALA A 241 -3.71 13.88 -1.58
N LEU A 242 -2.93 13.62 -2.61
CA LEU A 242 -1.49 13.81 -2.65
C LEU A 242 -1.11 14.50 -3.95
N PHE A 243 -0.28 15.52 -3.83
CA PHE A 243 0.37 16.20 -4.95
C PHE A 243 1.87 16.04 -4.80
N VAL A 244 2.56 15.73 -5.88
CA VAL A 244 4.00 15.51 -5.88
C VAL A 244 4.70 16.31 -6.97
N GLU A 245 5.94 16.67 -6.69
CA GLU A 245 6.89 17.17 -7.68
C GLU A 245 8.02 16.15 -7.84
N VAL A 246 8.39 15.84 -9.08
CA VAL A 246 9.48 14.92 -9.41
C VAL A 246 10.47 15.55 -10.37
N GLU A 247 11.72 15.13 -10.24
CA GLU A 247 12.78 15.30 -11.24
C GLU A 247 13.05 13.96 -11.93
N VAL A 248 13.17 13.96 -13.25
CA VAL A 248 13.41 12.79 -14.08
C VAL A 248 14.63 13.00 -14.96
N ALA A 249 15.61 12.11 -14.82
CA ALA A 249 16.83 12.08 -15.61
C ALA A 249 17.03 10.66 -16.18
N GLY A 250 16.59 10.45 -17.43
CA GLY A 250 16.60 9.11 -18.03
C GLY A 250 15.66 8.15 -17.28
N SER A 251 16.22 7.08 -16.71
CA SER A 251 15.49 6.14 -15.86
C SER A 251 15.35 6.63 -14.41
N ASP A 252 16.20 7.54 -13.96
CA ASP A 252 16.24 7.96 -12.57
C ASP A 252 15.13 8.96 -12.27
N VAL A 253 14.39 8.68 -11.19
CA VAL A 253 13.31 9.52 -10.70
C VAL A 253 13.61 9.92 -9.26
N ARG A 254 13.60 11.23 -9.00
CA ARG A 254 13.70 11.79 -7.65
C ARG A 254 12.39 12.46 -7.29
N VAL A 255 11.79 12.08 -6.17
CA VAL A 255 10.67 12.84 -5.58
C VAL A 255 11.27 14.05 -4.87
N VAL A 256 10.86 15.25 -5.27
CA VAL A 256 11.37 16.52 -4.74
C VAL A 256 10.48 17.01 -3.60
N ARG A 257 9.16 16.92 -3.79
CA ARG A 257 8.18 17.44 -2.84
C ARG A 257 6.91 16.60 -2.82
N MET A 258 6.30 16.45 -1.66
CA MET A 258 5.00 15.80 -1.45
C MET A 258 4.13 16.67 -0.56
N VAL A 259 2.94 17.04 -1.02
CA VAL A 259 1.92 17.74 -0.22
C VAL A 259 0.68 16.87 -0.16
N ALA A 260 0.29 16.48 1.05
CA ALA A 260 -0.84 15.59 1.28
C ALA A 260 -1.83 16.19 2.27
N THR A 261 -3.12 15.99 2.01
CA THR A 261 -4.17 16.26 2.99
C THR A 261 -5.00 14.99 3.19
N GLY A 262 -5.32 14.70 4.45
CA GLY A 262 -6.21 13.62 4.82
C GLY A 262 -7.35 14.07 5.72
N ASP A 263 -8.54 13.56 5.42
CA ASP A 263 -9.73 13.70 6.25
C ASP A 263 -10.15 12.30 6.73
N PHE A 264 -10.00 12.08 8.04
CA PHE A 264 -10.30 10.83 8.71
C PHE A 264 -11.46 10.97 9.69
N GLY A 265 -12.27 12.03 9.58
CA GLY A 265 -13.19 12.40 10.65
C GLY A 265 -12.44 12.98 11.86
N ALA A 266 -12.84 12.60 13.07
CA ALA A 266 -12.19 13.07 14.29
C ALA A 266 -10.77 12.51 14.43
N ALA A 267 -9.77 13.39 14.53
CA ALA A 267 -8.40 12.98 14.80
C ALA A 267 -8.19 12.80 16.32
N LEU A 268 -8.25 11.55 16.79
CA LEU A 268 -8.09 11.23 18.22
C LEU A 268 -6.70 11.61 18.75
N ASN A 269 -5.66 11.36 17.95
CA ASN A 269 -4.30 11.82 18.20
C ASN A 269 -3.74 12.38 16.89
N PRO A 270 -3.86 13.71 16.64
CA PRO A 270 -3.46 14.34 15.38
C PRO A 270 -1.99 14.14 15.04
N ASP A 271 -1.08 14.15 16.03
CA ASP A 271 0.35 14.02 15.77
C ASP A 271 0.72 12.58 15.37
N ASN A 272 0.17 11.59 16.08
CA ASN A 272 0.36 10.19 15.68
C ASN A 272 -0.27 9.90 14.31
N LEU A 273 -1.43 10.49 14.02
CA LEU A 273 -2.08 10.38 12.73
C LEU A 273 -1.22 10.97 11.60
N ARG A 274 -0.63 12.15 11.80
CA ARG A 274 0.31 12.75 10.87
C ARG A 274 1.55 11.89 10.66
N ASN A 275 2.07 11.26 11.73
CA ASN A 275 3.19 10.32 11.64
C ASN A 275 2.82 9.07 10.82
N GLN A 276 1.61 8.52 11.02
CA GLN A 276 1.11 7.38 10.24
C GLN A 276 0.99 7.71 8.75
N MET A 277 0.44 8.88 8.41
CA MET A 277 0.37 9.35 7.04
C MET A 277 1.76 9.52 6.42
N THR A 278 2.66 10.21 7.12
CA THR A 278 4.03 10.47 6.65
C THR A 278 4.75 9.16 6.38
N GLY A 279 4.72 8.22 7.32
CA GLY A 279 5.36 6.90 7.15
C GLY A 279 4.72 6.07 6.02
N ALA A 280 3.40 6.15 5.82
CA ALA A 280 2.72 5.47 4.73
C ALA A 280 3.10 6.02 3.35
N LEU A 281 3.23 7.34 3.24
CA LEU A 281 3.68 8.02 2.02
C LEU A 281 5.14 7.64 1.70
N ILE A 282 6.03 7.67 2.70
CA ILE A 282 7.43 7.25 2.53
C ILE A 282 7.50 5.79 2.09
N GLN A 283 6.79 4.88 2.77
CA GLN A 283 6.74 3.46 2.36
C GLN A 283 6.20 3.29 0.93
N GLY A 284 5.26 4.14 0.51
CA GLY A 284 4.73 4.16 -0.85
C GLY A 284 5.77 4.54 -1.91
N ILE A 285 6.78 5.36 -1.59
CA ILE A 285 7.87 5.72 -2.52
C ILE A 285 8.65 4.47 -2.90
N GLY A 286 8.92 3.59 -1.92
CA GLY A 286 9.65 2.34 -2.16
C GLY A 286 8.94 1.44 -3.16
N GLY A 287 7.67 1.15 -2.89
CA GLY A 287 6.81 0.39 -3.81
C GLY A 287 6.62 1.02 -5.18
N ALA A 288 6.70 2.35 -5.27
CA ALA A 288 6.57 3.07 -6.53
C ALA A 288 7.85 3.03 -7.38
N LEU A 289 9.04 3.12 -6.76
CA LEU A 289 10.29 3.37 -7.49
C LEU A 289 11.32 2.23 -7.47
N TRP A 290 11.32 1.33 -6.48
CA TRP A 290 12.43 0.38 -6.32
C TRP A 290 12.04 -1.03 -5.89
N GLU A 291 11.05 -1.16 -5.01
CA GLU A 291 10.77 -2.40 -4.32
C GLU A 291 10.16 -3.46 -5.24
N ARG A 292 10.84 -4.61 -5.32
CA ARG A 292 10.34 -5.83 -5.98
C ARG A 292 11.06 -7.06 -5.44
N VAL A 293 10.32 -8.14 -5.24
CA VAL A 293 10.88 -9.47 -5.04
C VAL A 293 11.00 -10.14 -6.42
N THR A 294 12.16 -10.71 -6.70
CA THR A 294 12.48 -11.32 -8.00
C THR A 294 12.74 -12.82 -7.88
N PHE A 295 12.48 -13.55 -8.97
CA PHE A 295 12.58 -15.01 -9.08
C PHE A 295 13.29 -15.38 -10.38
N ASP A 296 14.04 -16.49 -10.38
CA ASP A 296 14.71 -17.03 -11.59
C ASP A 296 13.90 -18.15 -12.28
N GLY A 297 12.64 -18.34 -11.86
CA GLY A 297 11.77 -19.44 -12.30
C GLY A 297 11.81 -20.68 -11.39
N THR A 298 12.81 -20.80 -10.52
CA THR A 298 12.94 -21.92 -9.57
C THR A 298 13.08 -21.46 -8.12
N SER A 299 13.65 -20.27 -7.90
CA SER A 299 13.98 -19.77 -6.57
C SER A 299 13.89 -18.24 -6.49
N GLN A 300 13.62 -17.73 -5.28
CA GLN A 300 13.63 -16.32 -4.98
C GLN A 300 15.08 -15.79 -4.95
N GLN A 301 15.36 -14.77 -5.77
CA GLN A 301 16.67 -14.14 -5.86
C GLN A 301 16.85 -13.03 -4.83
N THR A 302 15.76 -12.31 -4.54
CA THR A 302 15.76 -11.24 -3.53
C THR A 302 15.76 -11.84 -2.13
N ARG A 303 16.92 -11.88 -1.48
CA ARG A 303 17.07 -12.57 -0.18
C ARG A 303 17.63 -11.67 0.91
N ARG A 304 18.16 -10.50 0.55
CA ARG A 304 18.85 -9.59 1.46
C ARG A 304 18.48 -8.14 1.17
N LEU A 305 18.75 -7.26 2.14
CA LEU A 305 18.53 -5.81 1.97
C LEU A 305 19.42 -5.17 0.90
N THR A 306 20.52 -5.82 0.52
CA THR A 306 21.35 -5.39 -0.63
C THR A 306 20.64 -5.60 -1.96
N ASP A 307 19.73 -6.56 -2.03
CA ASP A 307 18.97 -6.93 -3.24
C ASP A 307 17.60 -6.23 -3.28
N TYR A 308 17.17 -5.69 -2.14
CA TYR A 308 15.86 -5.07 -1.94
C TYR A 308 16.00 -3.68 -1.33
N ARG A 309 15.83 -2.66 -2.17
CA ARG A 309 15.97 -1.26 -1.76
C ARG A 309 14.65 -0.70 -1.23
N VAL A 310 14.59 -0.46 0.07
CA VAL A 310 13.62 0.44 0.71
C VAL A 310 14.08 1.91 0.60
N PRO A 311 13.18 2.89 0.77
CA PRO A 311 13.55 4.31 0.84
C PRO A 311 14.61 4.58 1.91
N ARG A 312 15.57 5.46 1.59
CA ARG A 312 16.62 5.94 2.50
C ARG A 312 16.41 7.42 2.82
N PHE A 313 17.14 7.96 3.80
CA PHE A 313 17.07 9.38 4.14
C PHE A 313 17.34 10.31 2.95
N SER A 314 18.27 9.94 2.05
CA SER A 314 18.57 10.69 0.82
C SER A 314 17.42 10.75 -0.17
N ASP A 315 16.45 9.85 -0.03
CA ASP A 315 15.32 9.70 -0.94
C ASP A 315 14.09 10.49 -0.45
N LEU A 316 14.16 11.05 0.76
CA LEU A 316 13.03 11.75 1.36
C LEU A 316 12.85 13.13 0.71
N PRO A 317 11.65 13.40 0.16
CA PRO A 317 11.32 14.71 -0.37
C PRO A 317 11.03 15.71 0.75
N ASP A 318 10.87 16.99 0.40
CA ASP A 318 10.16 17.92 1.27
C ASP A 318 8.69 17.48 1.42
N MET A 319 8.20 17.35 2.66
CA MET A 319 6.89 16.76 2.95
C MET A 319 6.02 17.71 3.77
N ASP A 320 4.85 18.03 3.24
CA ASP A 320 3.80 18.78 3.95
C ASP A 320 2.54 17.92 4.10
N VAL A 321 2.29 17.43 5.32
CA VAL A 321 1.19 16.51 5.62
C VAL A 321 0.17 17.17 6.54
N GLN A 322 -1.04 17.35 6.01
CA GLN A 322 -2.14 18.07 6.66
C GLN A 322 -3.31 17.16 7.00
N LEU A 323 -4.01 17.53 8.08
CA LEU A 323 -5.21 16.86 8.55
C LEU A 323 -6.38 17.84 8.53
N ILE A 324 -7.53 17.38 8.04
CA ILE A 324 -8.81 18.01 8.32
C ILE A 324 -9.39 17.29 9.54
N ASP A 325 -9.29 17.91 10.71
CA ASP A 325 -9.82 17.35 11.97
C ASP A 325 -11.30 17.73 12.12
N ARG A 326 -12.19 16.75 11.94
CA ARG A 326 -13.64 16.93 12.08
C ARG A 326 -14.13 16.28 13.36
N ARG A 327 -14.13 17.05 14.45
CA ARG A 327 -14.44 16.56 15.81
C ARG A 327 -15.83 15.93 15.96
N ASP A 328 -16.75 16.29 15.08
CA ASP A 328 -18.14 15.85 15.03
C ASP A 328 -18.38 14.62 14.13
N VAL A 329 -17.36 14.18 13.39
CA VAL A 329 -17.45 13.03 12.48
C VAL A 329 -16.71 11.83 13.06
N ALA A 330 -17.32 10.65 13.00
CA ALA A 330 -16.70 9.42 13.49
C ALA A 330 -15.30 9.19 12.87
N PRO A 331 -14.31 8.72 13.65
CA PRO A 331 -12.98 8.45 13.15
C PRO A 331 -12.99 7.30 12.12
N ALA A 332 -12.17 7.45 11.09
CA ALA A 332 -11.98 6.49 10.01
C ALA A 332 -10.62 5.79 10.09
N GLY A 333 -10.42 4.76 9.25
CA GLY A 333 -9.18 4.00 9.20
C GLY A 333 -8.01 4.82 8.66
N ALA A 334 -6.97 5.00 9.48
CA ALA A 334 -5.84 5.88 9.13
C ALA A 334 -4.50 5.18 8.85
N GLY A 335 -4.29 4.02 9.46
CA GLY A 335 -2.97 3.36 9.44
C GLY A 335 -2.53 2.83 8.08
N GLU A 336 -3.41 2.79 7.09
CA GLU A 336 -3.15 2.15 5.78
C GLU A 336 -3.41 3.06 4.60
N SER A 337 -4.57 3.73 4.57
CA SER A 337 -5.10 4.46 3.40
C SER A 337 -4.11 5.40 2.68
N PRO A 338 -3.23 6.17 3.35
CA PRO A 338 -2.36 7.14 2.67
C PRO A 338 -1.35 6.52 1.70
N ILE A 339 -0.93 5.27 1.90
CA ILE A 339 0.04 4.60 0.99
C ILE A 339 -0.51 4.47 -0.44
N THR A 340 -1.83 4.39 -0.59
CA THR A 340 -2.52 4.23 -1.88
C THR A 340 -2.32 5.39 -2.85
N LEU A 341 -1.93 6.56 -2.34
CA LEU A 341 -1.76 7.77 -3.13
C LEU A 341 -0.42 7.82 -3.88
N THR A 342 0.61 7.18 -3.33
CA THR A 342 2.00 7.53 -3.67
C THR A 342 2.38 7.13 -5.09
N ALA A 343 2.20 5.86 -5.44
CA ALA A 343 2.54 5.35 -6.77
C ALA A 343 1.81 6.09 -7.91
N PRO A 344 0.48 6.29 -7.88
CA PRO A 344 -0.19 7.00 -8.97
C PRO A 344 0.18 8.49 -9.07
N ALA A 345 0.40 9.18 -7.95
CA ALA A 345 0.82 10.59 -8.00
C ALA A 345 2.20 10.74 -8.64
N ILE A 346 3.15 9.85 -8.30
CA ILE A 346 4.48 9.82 -8.91
C ILE A 346 4.38 9.47 -10.40
N ALA A 347 3.55 8.49 -10.79
CA ALA A 347 3.35 8.13 -12.19
C ALA A 347 2.77 9.29 -13.02
N SER A 348 1.78 10.01 -12.48
CA SER A 348 1.22 11.24 -13.06
C SER A 348 2.31 12.30 -13.24
N ALA A 349 3.16 12.51 -12.23
CA ALA A 349 4.24 13.50 -12.29
C ALA A 349 5.34 13.12 -13.28
N ILE A 350 5.73 11.84 -13.38
CA ILE A 350 6.67 11.37 -14.39
C ILE A 350 6.12 11.60 -15.79
N PHE A 351 4.83 11.33 -16.01
CA PHE A 351 4.20 11.62 -17.30
C PHE A 351 4.24 13.11 -17.61
N ALA A 352 3.90 13.99 -16.66
CA ALA A 352 3.99 15.43 -16.86
C ALA A 352 5.42 15.89 -17.22
N ALA A 353 6.45 15.25 -16.65
CA ALA A 353 7.86 15.56 -16.93
C ALA A 353 8.37 15.05 -18.29
N THR A 354 7.83 13.93 -18.79
CA THR A 354 8.45 13.15 -19.88
C THR A 354 7.53 12.84 -21.06
N GLY A 355 6.21 12.96 -20.90
CA GLY A 355 5.21 12.45 -21.82
C GLY A 355 5.08 10.91 -21.84
N GLN A 356 5.83 10.17 -21.01
CA GLN A 356 5.85 8.72 -21.02
C GLN A 356 4.93 8.14 -19.94
N ARG A 357 4.01 7.26 -20.34
CA ARG A 357 3.15 6.51 -19.42
C ARG A 357 3.87 5.25 -18.93
N ARG A 358 4.02 5.14 -17.61
CA ARG A 358 4.59 3.96 -16.94
C ARG A 358 3.46 3.23 -16.21
N ARG A 359 3.10 2.05 -16.69
CA ARG A 359 1.98 1.23 -16.17
C ARG A 359 2.42 0.03 -15.34
N THR A 360 3.73 -0.13 -15.15
CA THR A 360 4.35 -1.25 -14.45
C THR A 360 5.14 -0.68 -13.29
N LEU A 361 4.92 -1.18 -12.07
CA LEU A 361 5.78 -0.86 -10.93
C LEU A 361 6.99 -1.82 -10.86
N PRO A 362 8.12 -1.40 -10.29
CA PRO A 362 8.47 0.00 -10.02
C PRO A 362 8.58 0.83 -11.32
N LEU A 363 8.33 2.13 -11.21
CA LEU A 363 8.22 3.10 -12.32
C LEU A 363 9.57 3.37 -12.97
#